data_AF-A0A7V3TZF5-F1
#
_entry.id   AF-A0A7V3TZF5-F1
#
_cell.length_a   1.000
_cell.length_b   1.000
_cell.length_c   1.000
_cell.angle_alpha   90.00
_cell.angle_beta   90.00
_cell.angle_gamma   90.00
#
_symmetry.space_group_name_H-M   'P 1'
#
loop_
_entity.id
_entity.type
_entity.pdbx_description
1 polymer ?
#
loop_
_entity_poly.entity_id
_entity_poly.type
_entity_poly.pdbx_seq_one_letter_code
_entity_poly.pdbx_strand_id
1 'polypeptide(L)'
;MRSFRPDSPSSSTLYYQTIAARERATHCNRPISLPGVHPVTERSRFWIACGAILAGLSVILAAIADHVLKGNWGVAEARQFELAVRYQFYHAIALVLCGLLGLSGKFRGLSIVAVGFLLGIVGFSGGLFLKVCLPQINLGPVIPAGAVLWIISWVGLAVTAVIPVRNRLFGSEN
;
A
#
# COMPACT_ATOMS: atom_id res chain seq x y z
N MET A 1 6.37 75.56 -24.86
CA MET A 1 5.99 74.19 -24.41
C MET A 1 6.58 73.18 -25.37
N ARG A 2 7.68 72.48 -25.01
CA ARG A 2 8.16 71.32 -25.77
C ARG A 2 7.66 70.06 -25.09
N SER A 3 6.87 69.27 -25.82
CA SER A 3 6.33 67.99 -25.35
C SER A 3 7.47 66.98 -25.19
N PHE A 4 7.74 66.58 -23.94
CA PHE A 4 8.65 65.48 -23.65
C PHE A 4 7.96 64.17 -24.05
N ARG A 5 8.36 63.57 -25.17
CA ARG A 5 8.03 62.16 -25.45
C ARG A 5 9.15 61.32 -24.84
N PRO A 6 8.85 60.35 -23.96
CA PRO A 6 9.84 59.36 -23.58
C PRO A 6 10.20 58.52 -24.81
N ASP A 7 11.50 58.27 -25.00
CA ASP A 7 12.00 57.41 -26.07
C ASP A 7 11.44 55.99 -25.91
N SER A 8 10.98 55.39 -27.01
CA SER A 8 10.51 54.00 -26.98
C SER A 8 11.66 53.06 -26.63
N PRO A 9 11.49 52.12 -25.70
CA PRO A 9 12.55 51.22 -25.28
C PRO A 9 13.09 50.41 -26.47
N SER A 10 14.42 50.23 -26.52
CA SER A 10 15.08 49.43 -27.55
C SER A 10 14.66 47.96 -27.49
N SER A 11 14.75 47.25 -28.61
CA SER A 11 14.37 45.82 -28.71
C SER A 11 15.11 44.94 -27.70
N SER A 12 16.34 45.29 -27.32
CA SER A 12 17.09 44.61 -26.26
C SER A 12 16.49 44.86 -24.88
N THR A 13 16.01 46.07 -24.59
CA THR A 13 15.35 46.41 -23.32
C THR A 13 14.04 45.64 -23.14
N LEU A 14 13.24 45.52 -24.19
CA LEU A 14 12.02 44.70 -24.18
C LEU A 14 12.34 43.21 -24.02
N TYR A 15 13.40 42.71 -24.67
CA TYR A 15 13.86 41.34 -24.52
C TYR A 15 14.28 41.02 -23.08
N TYR A 16 15.07 41.87 -22.42
CA TYR A 16 15.43 41.67 -21.01
C TYR A 16 14.24 41.82 -20.05
N GLN A 17 13.31 42.74 -20.32
CA GLN A 17 12.09 42.88 -19.50
C GLN A 17 11.19 41.65 -19.59
N THR A 18 11.06 41.04 -20.77
CA THR A 18 10.27 39.81 -20.94
C THR A 18 10.93 38.59 -20.28
N ILE A 19 12.25 38.44 -20.35
CA ILE A 19 12.98 37.39 -19.60
C ILE A 19 12.81 37.58 -18.09
N ALA A 20 13.03 38.80 -17.58
CA ALA A 20 12.89 39.09 -16.15
C ALA A 20 11.44 38.98 -15.64
N ALA A 21 10.43 39.14 -16.50
CA ALA A 21 9.03 38.88 -16.17
C ALA A 21 8.73 37.38 -16.15
N ARG A 22 9.31 36.60 -17.08
CA ARG A 22 9.16 35.14 -17.14
C ARG A 22 9.83 34.44 -15.96
N GLU A 23 11.00 34.91 -15.53
CA GLU A 23 11.71 34.39 -14.34
C GLU A 23 10.99 34.68 -13.02
N ARG A 24 10.26 35.81 -12.94
CA ARG A 24 9.38 36.10 -11.79
C ARG A 24 8.13 35.23 -11.78
N ALA A 25 7.58 34.92 -12.95
CA ALA A 25 6.42 34.03 -13.07
C ALA A 25 6.78 32.57 -12.76
N THR A 26 7.98 32.09 -13.12
CA THR A 26 8.46 30.74 -12.75
C THR A 26 8.76 30.62 -11.25
N HIS A 27 9.14 31.70 -10.58
CA HIS A 27 9.31 31.72 -9.12
C HIS A 27 7.98 31.67 -8.33
N CYS A 28 6.88 32.14 -8.92
CA CYS A 28 5.55 32.08 -8.32
C CYS A 28 4.83 30.72 -8.56
N ASN A 29 5.38 29.88 -9.44
CA ASN A 29 4.87 28.53 -9.70
C ASN A 29 5.57 27.46 -8.85
N ARG A 30 5.94 27.78 -7.61
CA ARG A 30 6.14 26.74 -6.61
C ARG A 30 4.76 26.28 -6.17
N PRO A 31 4.40 24.99 -6.28
CA PRO A 31 3.15 24.52 -5.70
C PRO A 31 3.14 24.93 -4.23
N ILE A 32 2.15 25.74 -3.84
CA ILE A 32 1.93 26.12 -2.45
C ILE A 32 1.79 24.81 -1.69
N SER A 33 2.85 24.48 -0.94
CA SER A 33 2.90 23.28 -0.12
C SER A 33 2.01 23.57 1.07
N LEU A 34 0.69 23.37 0.93
CA LEU A 34 -0.25 23.59 2.01
C LEU A 34 0.18 22.70 3.19
N PRO A 35 0.51 23.27 4.35
CA PRO A 35 0.88 22.49 5.52
C PRO A 35 -0.33 21.63 5.90
N GLY A 36 -0.21 20.30 5.73
CA GLY A 36 -1.24 19.33 6.09
C GLY A 36 -1.78 18.45 4.96
N VAL A 37 -1.49 18.76 3.69
CA VAL A 37 -1.80 17.83 2.58
C VAL A 37 -0.60 16.91 2.37
N HIS A 38 -0.40 15.96 3.28
CA HIS A 38 0.57 14.89 3.03
C HIS A 38 0.07 14.10 1.81
N PRO A 39 0.90 13.86 0.78
CA PRO A 39 0.51 12.99 -0.32
C PRO A 39 0.12 11.66 0.31
N VAL A 40 -1.13 11.23 0.07
CA VAL A 40 -1.56 9.89 0.46
C VAL A 40 -0.55 8.95 -0.17
N THR A 41 0.21 8.25 0.67
CA THR A 41 1.31 7.42 0.17
C THR A 41 0.71 6.39 -0.78
N GLU A 42 1.13 6.40 -2.05
CA GLU A 42 0.57 5.52 -3.10
C GLU A 42 0.60 4.05 -2.66
N ARG A 43 1.62 3.68 -1.89
CA ARG A 43 1.76 2.37 -1.22
C ARG A 43 0.58 2.04 -0.29
N SER A 44 0.07 2.99 0.48
CA SER A 44 -1.05 2.74 1.40
C SER A 44 -2.34 2.44 0.65
N ARG A 45 -2.61 3.17 -0.45
CA ARG A 45 -3.77 2.90 -1.32
C ARG A 45 -3.68 1.52 -1.96
N PHE A 46 -2.48 1.14 -2.41
CA PHE A 46 -2.24 -0.19 -2.96
C PHE A 46 -2.59 -1.29 -1.96
N TRP A 47 -2.11 -1.20 -0.71
CA TRP A 47 -2.40 -2.23 0.31
C TRP A 47 -3.88 -2.30 0.68
N ILE A 48 -4.57 -1.16 0.77
CA ILE A 48 -6.03 -1.12 0.99
C ILE A 48 -6.75 -1.82 -0.16
N ALA A 49 -6.43 -1.47 -1.42
CA ALA A 49 -7.07 -2.07 -2.59
C ALA A 49 -6.80 -3.58 -2.66
N CYS A 50 -5.55 -4.01 -2.47
CA CYS A 50 -5.16 -5.40 -2.48
C CYS A 50 -5.90 -6.21 -1.40
N GLY A 51 -5.92 -5.71 -0.16
CA GLY A 51 -6.66 -6.34 0.94
C GLY A 51 -8.17 -6.40 0.70
N ALA A 52 -8.78 -5.33 0.17
CA ALA A 52 -10.20 -5.31 -0.15
C ALA A 52 -10.57 -6.34 -1.24
N ILE A 53 -9.76 -6.44 -2.29
CA ILE A 53 -9.97 -7.41 -3.37
C ILE A 53 -9.84 -8.84 -2.81
N LEU A 54 -8.79 -9.14 -2.05
CA LEU A 54 -8.58 -10.47 -1.47
C LEU A 54 -9.67 -10.87 -0.47
N ALA A 55 -10.15 -9.93 0.34
CA ALA A 55 -11.26 -10.16 1.26
C ALA A 55 -12.57 -10.42 0.49
N GLY A 56 -12.86 -9.64 -0.56
CA GLY A 56 -14.00 -9.87 -1.44
C GLY A 56 -13.94 -11.23 -2.14
N LEU A 57 -12.77 -11.64 -2.63
CA LEU A 57 -12.55 -12.97 -3.18
C LEU A 57 -12.84 -14.08 -2.16
N SER A 58 -12.43 -13.91 -0.91
CA SER A 58 -12.76 -14.87 0.15
C SER A 58 -14.28 -14.99 0.36
N VAL A 59 -15.03 -13.89 0.33
CA VAL A 59 -16.50 -13.93 0.45
C VAL A 59 -17.14 -14.69 -0.71
N ILE A 60 -16.67 -14.45 -1.94
CA ILE A 60 -17.14 -15.16 -3.14
C ILE A 60 -16.85 -16.67 -3.00
N LEU A 61 -15.62 -17.03 -2.63
CA LEU A 61 -15.21 -18.43 -2.47
C LEU A 61 -15.98 -19.13 -1.33
N ALA A 62 -16.23 -18.45 -0.21
CA ALA A 62 -17.04 -18.97 0.88
C ALA A 62 -18.48 -19.27 0.42
N ALA A 63 -19.10 -18.34 -0.32
CA ALA A 63 -20.45 -18.53 -0.84
C ALA A 63 -20.52 -19.71 -1.82
N ILE A 64 -19.54 -19.83 -2.73
CA ILE A 64 -19.44 -20.95 -3.67
C ILE A 64 -19.27 -22.28 -2.92
N ALA A 65 -18.41 -22.33 -1.91
CA ALA A 65 -18.21 -23.53 -1.09
C ALA A 65 -19.52 -23.99 -0.43
N ASP A 66 -20.27 -23.05 0.12
CA ASP A 66 -21.49 -23.36 0.88
C ASP A 66 -22.68 -23.77 0.00
N HIS A 67 -22.74 -23.29 -1.25
CA HIS A 67 -23.89 -23.51 -2.15
C HIS A 67 -23.63 -24.54 -3.25
N VAL A 68 -22.41 -24.59 -3.79
CA VAL A 68 -22.07 -25.38 -4.99
C VAL A 68 -21.29 -26.64 -4.65
N LEU A 69 -20.44 -26.59 -3.61
CA LEU A 69 -19.47 -27.66 -3.34
C LEU A 69 -19.91 -28.62 -2.21
N LYS A 70 -20.99 -28.29 -1.49
CA LYS A 70 -21.59 -29.18 -0.50
C LYS A 70 -21.99 -30.51 -1.14
N GLY A 71 -21.28 -31.58 -0.79
CA GLY A 71 -21.54 -32.95 -1.26
C GLY A 71 -20.56 -33.46 -2.31
N ASN A 72 -19.75 -32.60 -2.94
CA ASN A 72 -18.79 -33.02 -3.98
C ASN A 72 -17.38 -33.30 -3.43
N TRP A 73 -17.09 -32.86 -2.21
CA TRP A 73 -15.79 -33.00 -1.56
C TRP A 73 -15.86 -33.90 -0.32
N GLY A 74 -14.78 -34.63 -0.08
CA GLY A 74 -14.57 -35.30 1.20
C GLY A 74 -14.45 -34.29 2.34
N VAL A 75 -14.62 -34.79 3.56
CA VAL A 75 -14.60 -33.96 4.79
C VAL A 75 -13.26 -33.22 4.96
N ALA A 76 -12.16 -33.84 4.55
CA ALA A 76 -10.83 -33.26 4.69
C ALA A 76 -10.61 -32.09 3.70
N GLU A 77 -11.02 -32.26 2.45
CA GLU A 77 -10.88 -31.28 1.38
C GLU A 77 -11.76 -30.06 1.66
N ALA A 78 -13.01 -30.28 2.08
CA ALA A 78 -13.92 -29.20 2.48
C ALA A 78 -13.33 -28.38 3.63
N ARG A 79 -12.78 -29.05 4.65
CA ARG A 79 -12.12 -28.39 5.79
C ARG A 79 -10.88 -27.60 5.37
N GLN A 80 -10.06 -28.14 4.47
CA GLN A 80 -8.86 -27.46 3.97
C GLN A 80 -9.22 -26.23 3.14
N PHE A 81 -10.24 -26.32 2.30
CA PHE A 81 -10.73 -25.19 1.51
C PHE A 81 -11.28 -24.08 2.40
N GLU A 82 -12.14 -24.41 3.38
CA GLU A 82 -12.68 -23.44 4.33
C GLU A 82 -11.56 -22.75 5.13
N LEU A 83 -10.55 -23.54 5.55
CA LEU A 83 -9.37 -23.00 6.23
C LEU A 83 -8.63 -21.99 5.34
N ALA A 84 -8.42 -22.31 4.06
CA ALA A 84 -7.78 -21.43 3.10
C ALA A 84 -8.53 -20.11 2.92
N VAL A 85 -9.85 -20.18 2.72
CA VAL A 85 -10.74 -19.00 2.56
C VAL A 85 -10.70 -18.12 3.79
N ARG A 86 -10.86 -18.72 4.98
CA ARG A 86 -10.91 -18.01 6.25
C ARG A 86 -9.60 -17.29 6.55
N TYR A 87 -8.47 -17.98 6.38
CA TYR A 87 -7.17 -17.38 6.61
C TYR A 87 -6.81 -16.32 5.55
N GLN A 88 -7.25 -16.49 4.30
CA GLN A 88 -7.12 -15.43 3.29
C GLN A 88 -7.88 -14.17 3.75
N PHE A 89 -9.12 -14.32 4.23
CA PHE A 89 -9.94 -13.18 4.66
C PHE A 89 -9.29 -12.43 5.83
N TYR A 90 -8.83 -13.14 6.87
CA TYR A 90 -8.21 -12.50 8.04
C TYR A 90 -6.96 -11.70 7.67
N HIS A 91 -6.09 -12.26 6.84
CA HIS A 91 -4.85 -11.58 6.46
C HIS A 91 -5.08 -10.51 5.38
N ALA A 92 -6.14 -10.63 4.58
CA ALA A 92 -6.59 -9.56 3.69
C ALA A 92 -7.08 -8.34 4.47
N ILE A 93 -7.81 -8.54 5.59
CA ILE A 93 -8.13 -7.44 6.51
C ILE A 93 -6.86 -6.84 7.13
N ALA A 94 -5.88 -7.68 7.50
CA ALA A 94 -4.59 -7.18 8.00
C ALA A 94 -3.86 -6.28 6.96
N LEU A 95 -3.94 -6.59 5.66
CA LEU A 95 -3.43 -5.73 4.58
C LEU A 95 -4.13 -4.37 4.54
N VAL A 96 -5.47 -4.36 4.64
CA VAL A 96 -6.25 -3.11 4.71
C VAL A 96 -5.80 -2.28 5.92
N LEU A 97 -5.66 -2.90 7.09
CA LEU A 97 -5.19 -2.24 8.30
C LEU A 97 -3.78 -1.65 8.14
N CYS A 98 -2.85 -2.40 7.53
CA CYS A 98 -1.50 -1.89 7.24
C CYS A 98 -1.55 -0.64 6.34
N GLY A 99 -2.42 -0.64 5.32
CA GLY A 99 -2.61 0.52 4.45
C GLY A 99 -3.22 1.71 5.20
N LEU A 100 -4.26 1.49 6.02
CA LEU A 100 -4.89 2.53 6.83
C LEU A 100 -3.93 3.17 7.84
N LEU A 101 -3.14 2.36 8.56
CA LEU A 101 -2.12 2.84 9.48
C LEU A 101 -1.03 3.64 8.73
N GLY A 102 -0.68 3.22 7.52
CA GLY A 102 0.26 3.90 6.64
C GLY A 102 -0.17 5.30 6.21
N LEU A 103 -1.48 5.61 6.20
CA LEU A 103 -1.99 6.95 5.90
C LEU A 103 -1.57 7.99 6.94
N SER A 104 -1.35 7.57 8.20
CA SER A 104 -0.96 8.48 9.27
C SER A 104 0.48 8.99 9.16
N GLY A 105 1.35 8.29 8.40
CA GLY A 105 2.78 8.56 8.33
C GLY A 105 3.57 8.31 9.63
N LYS A 106 2.90 7.87 10.71
CA LYS A 106 3.50 7.68 12.05
C LYS A 106 4.19 6.34 12.22
N PHE A 107 3.93 5.37 11.34
CA PHE A 107 4.47 4.02 11.42
C PHE A 107 5.50 3.81 10.31
N ARG A 108 6.63 3.19 10.65
CA ARG A 108 7.66 2.77 9.71
C ARG A 108 7.60 1.26 9.50
N GLY A 109 8.02 0.79 8.33
CA GLY A 109 8.11 -0.65 8.05
C GLY A 109 6.79 -1.37 7.72
N LEU A 110 5.64 -0.68 7.79
CA LEU A 110 4.33 -1.29 7.48
C LEU A 110 4.26 -1.94 6.08
N SER A 111 4.99 -1.42 5.09
CA SER A 111 5.01 -2.05 3.76
C SER A 111 5.71 -3.41 3.77
N ILE A 112 6.74 -3.61 4.59
CA ILE A 112 7.42 -4.91 4.73
C ILE A 112 6.49 -5.90 5.43
N VAL A 113 5.81 -5.44 6.49
CA VAL A 113 4.78 -6.21 7.20
C VAL A 113 3.67 -6.66 6.24
N ALA A 114 3.15 -5.74 5.42
CA ALA A 114 2.12 -6.01 4.43
C ALA A 114 2.58 -7.01 3.35
N VAL A 115 3.83 -6.90 2.85
CA VAL A 115 4.39 -7.89 1.93
C VAL A 115 4.38 -9.29 2.54
N GLY A 116 4.78 -9.45 3.81
CA GLY A 116 4.75 -10.75 4.47
C GLY A 116 3.32 -11.30 4.63
N PHE A 117 2.32 -10.46 4.87
CA PHE A 117 0.91 -10.88 4.86
C PHE A 117 0.48 -11.38 3.47
N LEU A 118 0.81 -10.64 2.41
CA LEU A 118 0.48 -11.02 1.04
C LEU A 118 1.17 -12.33 0.63
N LEU A 119 2.47 -12.46 0.88
CA LEU A 119 3.22 -13.68 0.58
C LEU A 119 2.70 -14.87 1.38
N GLY A 120 2.32 -14.66 2.64
CA GLY A 120 1.66 -15.70 3.44
C GLY A 120 0.31 -16.12 2.86
N ILE A 121 -0.50 -15.19 2.34
CA ILE A 121 -1.77 -15.50 1.64
C ILE A 121 -1.50 -16.37 0.42
N VAL A 122 -0.53 -15.99 -0.41
CA VAL A 122 -0.19 -16.76 -1.61
C VAL A 122 0.35 -18.15 -1.24
N GLY A 123 1.28 -18.22 -0.27
CA GLY A 123 1.93 -19.48 0.12
C GLY A 123 1.03 -20.45 0.88
N PHE A 124 0.26 -19.96 1.86
CA PHE A 124 -0.60 -20.81 2.69
C PHE A 124 -1.98 -21.00 2.07
N SER A 125 -2.75 -19.92 1.87
CA SER A 125 -4.12 -20.03 1.34
C SER A 125 -4.11 -20.45 -0.12
N GLY A 126 -3.29 -19.81 -0.96
CA GLY A 126 -3.09 -20.23 -2.36
C GLY A 126 -2.62 -21.67 -2.47
N GLY A 127 -1.70 -22.09 -1.59
CA GLY A 127 -1.23 -23.48 -1.51
C GLY A 127 -2.35 -24.47 -1.15
N LEU A 128 -3.17 -24.17 -0.13
CA LEU A 128 -4.30 -25.03 0.23
C LEU A 128 -5.34 -25.11 -0.89
N PHE A 129 -5.66 -24.00 -1.56
CA PHE A 129 -6.55 -24.03 -2.73
C PHE A 129 -6.00 -24.94 -3.83
N LEU A 130 -4.71 -24.82 -4.14
CA LEU A 130 -4.08 -25.64 -5.18
C LEU A 130 -4.06 -27.12 -4.79
N LYS A 131 -3.84 -27.43 -3.50
CA LYS A 131 -3.87 -28.80 -2.98
C LYS A 131 -5.26 -29.44 -3.07
N VAL A 132 -6.32 -28.68 -2.78
CA VAL A 132 -7.71 -29.17 -2.90
C VAL A 132 -8.08 -29.39 -4.36
N CYS A 133 -7.70 -28.48 -5.26
CA CYS A 133 -8.02 -28.59 -6.68
C CYS A 133 -7.15 -29.60 -7.44
N LEU A 134 -5.89 -29.77 -7.04
CA LEU A 134 -4.92 -30.68 -7.66
C LEU A 134 -4.22 -31.52 -6.57
N PRO A 135 -4.87 -32.58 -6.05
CA PRO A 135 -4.35 -33.39 -4.94
C PRO A 135 -2.99 -34.04 -5.21
N GLN A 136 -2.63 -34.25 -6.48
CA GLN A 136 -1.34 -34.78 -6.91
C GLN A 136 -0.16 -33.80 -6.74
N ILE A 137 -0.41 -32.50 -6.56
CA ILE A 137 0.66 -31.52 -6.40
C ILE A 137 1.23 -31.59 -4.98
N ASN A 138 2.51 -31.93 -4.89
CA ASN A 138 3.24 -31.83 -3.64
C ASN A 138 3.75 -30.41 -3.41
N LEU A 139 3.06 -29.67 -2.55
CA LEU A 139 3.45 -28.32 -2.16
C LEU A 139 4.50 -28.27 -1.04
N GLY A 140 4.96 -29.43 -0.57
CA GLY A 140 6.07 -29.57 0.38
C GLY A 140 6.02 -28.53 1.51
N PRO A 141 7.09 -27.74 1.70
CA PRO A 141 7.19 -26.75 2.78
C PRO A 141 6.49 -25.42 2.51
N VAL A 142 5.87 -25.20 1.34
CA VAL A 142 5.32 -23.90 0.94
C VAL A 142 4.18 -23.46 1.85
N ILE A 143 3.25 -24.37 2.18
CA ILE A 143 2.11 -24.05 3.07
C ILE A 143 2.63 -23.69 4.48
N PRO A 144 3.45 -24.51 5.16
CA PRO A 144 4.04 -24.12 6.45
C PRO A 144 4.84 -22.82 6.40
N ALA A 145 5.62 -22.59 5.34
CA ALA A 145 6.39 -21.35 5.17
C ALA A 145 5.48 -20.12 5.08
N GLY A 146 4.34 -20.23 4.39
CA GLY A 146 3.32 -19.18 4.34
C GLY A 146 2.76 -18.83 5.72
N ALA A 147 2.50 -19.83 6.56
CA ALA A 147 2.05 -19.61 7.94
C ALA A 147 3.11 -18.90 8.80
N VAL A 148 4.38 -19.27 8.65
CA VAL A 148 5.50 -18.61 9.35
C VAL A 148 5.60 -17.14 8.93
N LEU A 149 5.42 -16.82 7.65
CA LEU A 149 5.41 -15.43 7.18
C LEU A 149 4.30 -14.61 7.85
N TRP A 150 3.10 -15.17 8.03
CA TRP A 150 2.04 -14.49 8.77
C TRP A 150 2.39 -14.24 10.23
N ILE A 151 3.00 -15.22 10.92
CA ILE A 151 3.45 -15.04 12.30
C ILE A 151 4.45 -13.89 12.37
N ILE A 152 5.46 -13.89 11.49
CA ILE A 152 6.46 -12.83 11.42
C ILE A 152 5.82 -11.47 11.11
N SER A 153 4.83 -11.41 10.21
CA SER A 153 4.12 -10.18 9.89
C SER A 153 3.28 -9.65 11.06
N TRP A 154 2.57 -10.50 11.80
CA TRP A 154 1.84 -10.08 13.00
C TRP A 154 2.78 -9.54 14.09
N VAL A 155 3.90 -10.23 14.33
CA VAL A 155 4.95 -9.76 15.23
C VAL A 155 5.53 -8.42 14.74
N GLY A 156 5.81 -8.33 13.44
CA GLY A 156 6.27 -7.09 12.80
C GLY A 156 5.29 -5.95 13.00
N LEU A 157 4.00 -6.18 12.80
CA LEU A 157 2.95 -5.18 13.03
C LEU A 157 2.97 -4.69 14.48
N ALA A 158 3.03 -5.61 15.45
CA ALA A 158 3.13 -5.27 16.87
C ALA A 158 4.38 -4.43 17.17
N VAL A 159 5.55 -4.82 16.64
CA VAL A 159 6.81 -4.09 16.81
C VAL A 159 6.70 -2.67 16.21
N THR A 160 6.13 -2.53 15.02
CA THR A 160 5.96 -1.21 14.37
C THR A 160 5.03 -0.29 15.16
N ALA A 161 4.10 -0.86 15.93
CA ALA A 161 3.20 -0.09 16.78
C ALA A 161 3.85 0.37 18.09
N VAL A 162 4.76 -0.44 18.65
CA VAL A 162 5.41 -0.14 19.94
C VAL A 162 6.61 0.79 19.78
N ILE A 163 7.38 0.67 18.69
CA ILE A 163 8.60 1.46 18.49
C ILE A 163 8.24 2.83 17.88
N PRO A 164 8.36 3.95 18.63
CA PRO A 164 8.03 5.27 18.10
C PRO A 164 9.05 5.69 17.04
N VAL A 165 8.57 6.38 16.02
CA VAL A 165 9.46 7.06 15.06
C VAL A 165 10.17 8.19 15.79
N ARG A 166 11.44 7.98 16.15
CA ARG A 166 12.28 9.05 16.71
C ARG A 166 12.52 10.10 15.62
N ASN A 167 11.80 11.21 15.69
CA ASN A 167 12.10 12.39 14.91
C ASN A 167 13.48 12.90 15.32
N ARG A 168 14.47 12.79 14.42
CA ARG A 168 15.78 13.43 14.61
C ARG A 168 15.62 14.94 14.37
N LEU A 169 15.01 15.64 15.32
CA LEU A 169 14.87 17.10 15.29
C LEU A 169 15.71 17.81 16.35
N PHE A 170 16.64 17.12 17.01
CA PHE A 170 17.61 17.75 17.90
C PHE A 170 19.02 17.38 17.44
N GLY A 171 19.63 18.27 16.64
CA GLY A 171 21.03 18.11 16.22
C GLY A 171 21.44 18.92 15.00
N SER A 172 21.37 20.26 15.07
CA SER A 172 22.36 21.14 14.42
C SER A 172 22.36 22.57 14.98
N GLU A 173 22.10 22.74 16.28
CA GLU A 173 22.54 23.94 16.99
C GLU A 173 23.44 23.45 18.11
N ASN A 174 24.76 23.57 17.87
CA ASN A 174 25.89 23.69 18.81
C ASN A 174 27.17 23.60 17.99
#